data_AF-A0AAI9KXK0-F1
#
_entry.id   AF-A0AAI9KXK0-F1
#
_cell.length_a   1.000
_cell.length_b   1.000
_cell.length_c   1.000
_cell.angle_alpha   90.00
_cell.angle_beta   90.00
_cell.angle_gamma   90.00
#
_symmetry.space_group_name_H-M   'P 1'
#
loop_
_entity.id
_entity.type
_entity.pdbx_description
1 polymer ?
#
loop_
_entity_poly.entity_id
_entity_poly.type
_entity_poly.pdbx_seq_one_letter_code
_entity_poly.pdbx_strand_id
1 'polypeptide(L)'
;MFIIDRLLDSDFYDVKNLIVTALESFNSFEMYINIIKDSFIRIENGILRTPFMFVPRSIWPDKPESISRVISFSYNPSQYNTGGGTVATLFGDMYINGGFIAVIILCGFLGFFSRLIYNTASYTKESYYSECFKVALYSFFTYYTLHFYRGFFSEMLWQLLLVIMSLFFLRVLFFKRN
;
A
#
# COMPACT_ATOMS: atom_id res chain seq x y z
N MET A 1 -4.24 19.54 29.98
CA MET A 1 -3.25 20.39 30.67
C MET A 1 -1.87 20.25 30.05
N PHE A 2 -1.35 19.03 29.88
CA PHE A 2 -0.02 18.74 29.27
C PHE A 2 0.26 19.34 27.86
N ILE A 3 -0.76 19.54 27.03
CA ILE A 3 -0.61 20.10 25.67
C ILE A 3 -0.46 21.63 25.71
N ILE A 4 -1.14 22.30 26.65
CA ILE A 4 -1.09 23.77 26.77
C ILE A 4 0.25 24.19 27.35
N ASP A 5 0.77 23.46 28.34
CA ASP A 5 2.08 23.75 28.93
C ASP A 5 3.22 23.53 27.92
N ARG A 6 3.14 22.48 27.08
CA ARG A 6 4.10 22.29 25.97
C ARG A 6 4.00 23.33 24.85
N LEU A 7 2.82 23.90 24.63
CA LEU A 7 2.60 24.96 23.63
C LEU A 7 3.19 26.30 24.09
N LEU A 8 3.29 26.53 25.41
CA LEU A 8 3.90 27.71 26.00
C LEU A 8 5.44 27.66 25.97
N ASP A 9 6.01 26.44 26.05
CA ASP A 9 7.46 26.19 25.97
C ASP A 9 7.98 25.97 24.54
N SER A 10 7.10 25.78 23.55
CA SER A 10 7.48 25.54 22.16
C SER A 10 7.74 26.84 21.40
N ASP A 11 8.86 26.91 20.68
CA ASP A 11 9.19 28.04 19.82
C ASP A 11 8.07 28.25 18.78
N PHE A 12 7.84 29.52 18.38
CA PHE A 12 6.83 29.87 17.37
C PHE A 12 7.00 29.07 16.06
N TYR A 13 8.22 28.61 15.78
CA TYR A 13 8.56 27.72 14.68
C TYR A 13 7.89 26.33 14.78
N ASP A 14 7.85 25.72 15.96
CA ASP A 14 7.26 24.40 16.18
C ASP A 14 5.73 24.45 16.10
N VAL A 15 5.14 25.50 16.67
CA VAL A 15 3.69 25.77 16.55
C VAL A 15 3.30 25.97 15.09
N LYS A 16 4.08 26.76 14.33
CA LYS A 16 3.88 26.95 12.90
C LYS A 16 3.96 25.63 12.14
N ASN A 17 4.97 24.80 12.39
CA ASN A 17 5.12 23.51 11.71
C ASN A 17 3.98 22.55 12.02
N LEU A 18 3.51 22.53 13.27
CA LEU A 18 2.40 21.68 13.69
C LEU A 18 1.09 22.11 13.01
N ILE A 19 0.84 23.42 12.90
CA ILE A 19 -0.30 23.96 12.15
C ILE A 19 -0.19 23.63 10.67
N VAL A 20 0.99 23.79 10.05
CA VAL A 20 1.22 23.43 8.65
C VAL A 20 0.95 21.95 8.40
N THR A 21 1.44 21.07 9.28
CA THR A 21 1.22 19.61 9.19
C THR A 21 -0.27 19.25 9.36
N ALA A 22 -0.98 19.93 10.26
CA ALA A 22 -2.42 19.75 10.41
C ALA A 22 -3.17 20.18 9.14
N LEU A 23 -2.77 21.29 8.51
CA LEU A 23 -3.33 21.78 7.25
C LEU A 23 -3.04 20.82 6.08
N GLU A 24 -1.88 20.17 6.04
CA GLU A 24 -1.57 19.14 5.03
C GLU A 24 -2.55 17.95 5.09
N SER A 25 -3.01 17.59 6.30
CA SER A 25 -4.02 16.53 6.48
C SER A 25 -5.38 16.94 5.90
N PHE A 26 -5.79 18.21 6.06
CA PHE A 26 -7.01 18.74 5.45
C PHE A 26 -6.91 18.82 3.92
N ASN A 27 -5.77 19.26 3.38
CA ASN A 27 -5.53 19.28 1.94
C ASN A 27 -5.58 17.86 1.34
N SER A 28 -5.03 16.87 2.06
CA SER A 28 -5.10 15.46 1.66
C SER A 28 -6.54 14.94 1.68
N PHE A 29 -7.33 15.33 2.67
CA PHE A 29 -8.74 14.95 2.75
C PHE A 29 -9.57 15.57 1.61
N GLU A 30 -9.39 16.86 1.34
CA GLU A 30 -10.04 17.54 0.22
C GLU A 30 -9.68 16.92 -1.13
N MET A 31 -8.41 16.56 -1.30
CA MET A 31 -7.95 15.81 -2.48
C MET A 31 -8.72 14.50 -2.66
N TYR A 32 -8.92 13.71 -1.59
CA TYR A 32 -9.70 12.48 -1.70
C TYR A 32 -11.17 12.73 -2.03
N ILE A 33 -11.77 13.79 -1.49
CA ILE A 33 -13.14 14.18 -1.87
C ILE A 33 -13.20 14.49 -3.37
N ASN A 34 -12.23 15.24 -3.89
CA ASN A 34 -12.19 15.61 -5.30
C ASN A 34 -11.95 14.40 -6.21
N ILE A 35 -11.06 13.47 -5.84
CA ILE A 35 -10.86 12.19 -6.54
C ILE A 35 -12.18 11.41 -6.67
N ILE A 36 -12.99 11.38 -5.61
CA ILE A 36 -14.30 10.70 -5.61
C ILE A 36 -15.32 11.47 -6.46
N LYS A 37 -15.41 12.80 -6.30
CA LYS A 37 -16.32 13.65 -7.07
C LYS A 37 -16.05 13.59 -8.57
N ASP A 38 -14.78 13.61 -8.95
CA ASP A 38 -14.34 13.57 -10.34
C ASP A 38 -14.43 12.16 -10.95
N SER A 39 -14.79 11.15 -10.14
CA SER A 39 -14.75 9.74 -10.54
C SER A 39 -13.41 9.38 -11.20
N PHE A 40 -12.32 9.77 -10.53
CA PHE A 40 -10.97 9.68 -11.08
C PHE A 40 -10.52 8.21 -11.18
N ILE A 41 -10.87 7.55 -12.29
CA ILE A 41 -10.52 6.17 -12.58
C ILE A 41 -9.37 6.15 -13.61
N ARG A 42 -8.27 5.48 -13.27
CA ARG A 42 -7.01 5.39 -14.04
C ARG A 42 -6.37 4.01 -13.87
N ILE A 43 -6.93 3.02 -14.57
CA ILE A 43 -6.53 1.60 -14.46
C ILE A 43 -5.11 1.38 -15.04
N GLU A 44 -4.80 2.12 -16.10
CA GLU A 44 -3.54 2.10 -16.83
C GLU A 44 -2.34 2.52 -15.96
N ASN A 45 -2.56 3.40 -14.98
CA ASN A 45 -1.52 3.91 -14.09
C ASN A 45 -1.37 3.10 -12.79
N GLY A 46 -2.34 2.25 -12.47
CA GLY A 46 -2.33 1.35 -11.32
C GLY A 46 -1.91 -0.07 -11.69
N ILE A 47 -2.85 -1.02 -11.64
CA ILE A 47 -2.57 -2.46 -11.77
C ILE A 47 -2.00 -2.83 -13.15
N LEU A 48 -2.47 -2.20 -14.23
CA LEU A 48 -1.99 -2.50 -15.58
C LEU A 48 -0.55 -2.05 -15.83
N ARG A 49 -0.04 -1.11 -15.04
CA ARG A 49 1.37 -0.69 -15.09
C ARG A 49 2.31 -1.73 -14.50
N THR A 50 1.82 -2.53 -13.55
CA THR A 50 2.64 -3.47 -12.77
C THR A 50 3.45 -4.41 -13.65
N PRO A 51 2.89 -5.10 -14.68
CA PRO A 51 3.65 -5.95 -15.60
C PRO A 51 4.77 -5.22 -16.36
N PHE A 52 4.70 -3.90 -16.53
CA PHE A 52 5.68 -3.14 -17.31
C PHE A 52 6.69 -2.41 -16.44
N MET A 53 6.65 -2.59 -15.11
CA MET A 53 7.51 -1.85 -14.17
C MET A 53 9.01 -2.00 -14.44
N PHE A 54 9.46 -3.18 -14.90
CA PHE A 54 10.86 -3.45 -15.20
C PHE A 54 11.40 -2.72 -16.44
N VAL A 55 10.54 -2.24 -17.34
CA VAL A 55 10.96 -1.50 -18.53
C VAL A 55 11.41 -0.09 -18.13
N PRO A 56 12.69 0.30 -18.34
CA PRO A 56 13.17 1.62 -17.97
C PRO A 56 12.59 2.70 -18.90
N ARG A 57 12.42 3.92 -18.36
CA ARG A 57 11.90 5.07 -19.13
C ARG A 57 12.81 5.54 -20.26
N SER A 58 14.09 5.16 -20.25
CA SER A 58 15.00 5.41 -21.38
C SER A 58 14.60 4.64 -22.64
N ILE A 59 13.97 3.46 -22.48
CA ILE A 59 13.52 2.60 -23.59
C ILE A 59 12.07 2.91 -23.95
N TRP A 60 11.22 3.20 -22.96
CA TRP A 60 9.84 3.60 -23.17
C TRP A 60 9.53 4.91 -22.42
N PRO A 61 9.78 6.06 -23.05
CA PRO A 61 9.57 7.38 -22.43
C PRO A 61 8.12 7.61 -21.98
N ASP A 62 7.16 7.21 -22.82
CA ASP A 62 5.72 7.42 -22.61
C ASP A 62 5.06 6.36 -21.70
N LYS A 63 5.87 5.56 -20.98
CA LYS A 63 5.36 4.54 -20.06
C LYS A 63 4.48 5.16 -18.97
N PRO A 64 3.33 4.55 -18.64
CA PRO A 64 2.44 5.03 -17.58
C PRO A 64 3.18 5.38 -16.28
N GLU A 65 2.89 6.58 -15.76
CA GLU A 65 3.32 7.07 -14.45
C GLU A 65 2.69 6.23 -13.33
N SER A 66 3.31 6.23 -12.14
CA SER A 66 2.65 5.68 -10.95
C SER A 66 1.41 6.50 -10.62
N ILE A 67 0.38 5.83 -10.11
CA ILE A 67 -0.83 6.54 -9.68
C ILE A 67 -0.53 7.64 -8.65
N SER A 68 0.44 7.40 -7.77
CA SER A 68 0.98 8.39 -6.83
C SER A 68 1.37 9.71 -7.50
N ARG A 69 2.11 9.62 -8.62
CA ARG A 69 2.54 10.80 -9.38
C ARG A 69 1.40 11.42 -10.18
N VAL A 70 0.50 10.61 -10.72
CA VAL A 70 -0.67 11.11 -11.46
C VAL A 70 -1.61 11.90 -10.54
N ILE A 71 -1.81 11.43 -9.31
CA ILE A 71 -2.58 12.14 -8.28
C ILE A 71 -1.89 13.46 -7.94
N SER A 72 -0.57 13.45 -7.69
CA SER A 72 0.16 14.70 -7.44
C SER A 72 0.09 15.65 -8.64
N PHE A 73 0.22 15.16 -9.86
CA PHE A 73 0.08 16.00 -11.05
C PHE A 73 -1.29 16.69 -11.12
N SER A 74 -2.36 15.98 -10.78
CA SER A 74 -3.74 16.45 -10.92
C SER A 74 -4.19 17.32 -9.75
N TYR A 75 -3.77 17.00 -8.52
CA TYR A 75 -4.32 17.59 -7.29
C TYR A 75 -3.27 18.23 -6.37
N ASN A 76 -1.97 18.02 -6.60
CA ASN A 76 -0.89 18.66 -5.84
C ASN A 76 0.37 18.95 -6.69
N PRO A 77 0.31 19.91 -7.62
CA PRO A 77 1.37 20.13 -8.60
C PRO A 77 2.73 20.49 -8.00
N SER A 78 2.76 21.11 -6.81
CA SER A 78 4.00 21.44 -6.11
C SER A 78 4.75 20.18 -5.66
N GLN A 79 4.04 19.15 -5.18
CA GLN A 79 4.63 17.84 -4.89
C GLN A 79 5.11 17.15 -6.17
N TYR A 80 4.35 17.22 -7.26
CA TYR A 80 4.77 16.59 -8.53
C TYR A 80 6.08 17.19 -9.07
N ASN A 81 6.22 18.52 -9.06
CA ASN A 81 7.40 19.22 -9.57
C ASN A 81 8.66 18.96 -8.74
N THR A 82 8.52 18.61 -7.47
CA THR A 82 9.63 18.23 -6.59
C THR A 82 9.96 16.74 -6.65
N GLY A 83 9.31 15.98 -7.54
CA GLY A 83 9.48 14.54 -7.67
C GLY A 83 8.75 13.72 -6.60
N GLY A 84 7.90 14.37 -5.80
CA GLY A 84 7.05 13.73 -4.80
C GLY A 84 5.85 13.00 -5.42
N GLY A 85 5.21 12.18 -4.60
CA GLY A 85 4.00 11.44 -4.94
C GLY A 85 3.03 11.44 -3.76
N THR A 86 1.74 11.46 -4.04
CA THR A 86 0.70 11.51 -3.00
C THR A 86 0.10 10.14 -2.79
N VAL A 87 0.29 9.60 -1.59
CA VAL A 87 -0.19 8.27 -1.17
C VAL A 87 -1.71 8.20 -1.21
N ALA A 88 -2.30 7.22 -1.91
CA ALA A 88 -3.75 6.97 -1.90
C ALA A 88 -4.18 5.84 -0.95
N THR A 89 -3.23 5.18 -0.28
CA THR A 89 -3.40 3.94 0.50
C THR A 89 -3.96 2.79 -0.37
N LEU A 90 -4.05 1.58 0.20
CA LEU A 90 -4.60 0.40 -0.48
C LEU A 90 -6.01 0.64 -1.05
N PHE A 91 -6.90 1.23 -0.26
CA PHE A 91 -8.31 1.40 -0.65
C PHE A 91 -8.49 2.49 -1.71
N GLY A 92 -7.75 3.61 -1.59
CA GLY A 92 -7.78 4.65 -2.60
C GLY A 92 -7.16 4.20 -3.92
N ASP A 93 -6.07 3.42 -3.88
CA ASP A 93 -5.49 2.83 -5.10
C ASP A 93 -6.52 1.92 -5.79
N MET A 94 -7.19 1.02 -5.05
CA MET A 94 -8.21 0.16 -5.64
C MET A 94 -9.43 0.94 -6.17
N TYR A 95 -9.86 1.99 -5.46
CA TYR A 95 -10.92 2.87 -5.95
C TYR A 95 -10.53 3.52 -7.28
N ILE A 96 -9.30 4.00 -7.42
CA ILE A 96 -8.83 4.61 -8.67
C ILE A 96 -8.70 3.57 -9.79
N ASN A 97 -8.46 2.30 -9.48
CA ASN A 97 -8.35 1.23 -10.47
C ASN A 97 -9.70 0.65 -10.94
N GLY A 98 -10.83 0.95 -10.30
CA GLY A 98 -12.11 0.39 -10.72
C GLY A 98 -13.32 0.77 -9.87
N GLY A 99 -13.26 1.95 -9.24
CA GLY A 99 -14.29 2.48 -8.36
C GLY A 99 -14.57 1.60 -7.14
N PHE A 100 -15.78 1.73 -6.60
CA PHE A 100 -16.23 0.96 -5.44
C PHE A 100 -16.21 -0.56 -5.66
N ILE A 101 -16.43 -1.02 -6.90
CA ILE A 101 -16.41 -2.45 -7.23
C ILE A 101 -15.03 -3.04 -6.94
N ALA A 102 -13.97 -2.36 -7.37
CA ALA A 102 -12.59 -2.79 -7.12
C ALA A 102 -12.26 -2.83 -5.61
N VAL A 103 -12.79 -1.89 -4.82
CA VAL A 103 -12.64 -1.89 -3.35
C VAL A 103 -13.34 -3.10 -2.72
N ILE A 104 -14.54 -3.46 -3.16
CA ILE A 104 -15.26 -4.63 -2.67
C ILE A 104 -14.48 -5.92 -2.99
N ILE A 105 -13.96 -6.03 -4.22
CA ILE A 105 -13.12 -7.15 -4.65
C ILE A 105 -11.87 -7.26 -3.76
N LEU A 106 -11.20 -6.15 -3.47
CA LEU A 106 -10.06 -6.11 -2.56
C LEU A 106 -10.40 -6.64 -1.18
N CYS A 107 -11.51 -6.19 -0.56
CA CYS A 107 -11.93 -6.68 0.75
C CYS A 107 -12.16 -8.20 0.74
N GLY A 108 -12.81 -8.72 -0.31
CA GLY A 108 -12.96 -10.16 -0.52
C GLY A 108 -11.62 -10.89 -0.64
N PHE A 109 -10.68 -10.33 -1.40
CA PHE A 109 -9.33 -10.85 -1.56
C PHE A 109 -8.55 -10.88 -0.24
N LEU A 110 -8.59 -9.82 0.56
CA LEU A 110 -7.94 -9.77 1.87
C LEU A 110 -8.51 -10.80 2.85
N GLY A 111 -9.84 -10.99 2.85
CA GLY A 111 -10.50 -12.02 3.65
C GLY A 111 -10.09 -13.43 3.22
N PHE A 112 -10.08 -13.68 1.91
CA PHE A 112 -9.60 -14.94 1.35
C PHE A 112 -8.13 -15.20 1.69
N PHE A 113 -7.27 -14.19 1.54
CA PHE A 113 -5.84 -14.28 1.84
C PHE A 113 -5.59 -14.58 3.33
N SER A 114 -6.32 -13.90 4.22
CA SER A 114 -6.26 -14.16 5.67
C SER A 114 -6.68 -15.60 6.00
N ARG A 115 -7.75 -16.10 5.35
CA ARG A 115 -8.21 -17.48 5.50
C ARG A 115 -7.17 -18.50 4.99
N LEU A 116 -6.52 -18.22 3.86
CA LEU A 116 -5.46 -19.09 3.33
C LEU A 116 -4.30 -19.21 4.32
N ILE A 117 -3.86 -18.09 4.89
CA ILE A 117 -2.78 -18.05 5.88
C ILE A 117 -3.17 -18.82 7.12
N TYR A 118 -4.35 -18.54 7.68
CA TYR A 118 -4.88 -19.25 8.85
C TYR A 118 -4.93 -20.76 8.63
N ASN A 119 -5.58 -21.21 7.55
CA ASN A 119 -5.69 -22.63 7.23
C ASN A 119 -4.31 -23.27 7.03
N THR A 120 -3.39 -22.60 6.35
CA THR A 120 -2.03 -23.12 6.15
C THR A 120 -1.33 -23.32 7.48
N ALA A 121 -1.44 -22.36 8.40
CA ALA A 121 -0.88 -22.50 9.74
C ALA A 121 -1.57 -23.63 10.54
N SER A 122 -2.89 -23.74 10.51
CA SER A 122 -3.65 -24.74 11.29
C SER A 122 -3.46 -26.19 10.82
N TYR A 123 -3.30 -26.41 9.51
CA TYR A 123 -3.18 -27.76 8.95
C TYR A 123 -1.73 -28.27 8.84
N THR A 124 -0.73 -27.46 9.21
CA THR A 124 0.67 -27.91 9.19
C THR A 124 0.96 -28.73 10.45
N LYS A 125 1.32 -30.00 10.27
CA LYS A 125 1.63 -30.95 11.37
C LYS A 125 2.66 -30.35 12.33
N GLU A 126 2.51 -30.63 13.62
CA GLU A 126 3.43 -30.13 14.65
C GLU A 126 4.83 -30.72 14.46
N SER A 127 5.80 -29.81 14.35
CA SER A 127 7.22 -30.08 14.19
C SER A 127 7.96 -28.76 14.44
N TYR A 128 9.22 -28.83 14.88
CA TYR A 128 10.05 -27.62 15.03
C TYR A 128 10.06 -26.75 13.76
N TYR A 129 10.22 -27.37 12.58
CA TYR A 129 10.19 -26.66 11.30
C TYR A 129 8.82 -26.05 10.98
N SER A 130 7.73 -26.70 11.40
CA SER A 130 6.35 -26.22 11.25
C SER A 130 6.12 -24.95 12.05
N GLU A 131 6.57 -24.92 13.30
CA GLU A 131 6.46 -23.73 14.16
C GLU A 131 7.26 -22.55 13.59
N CYS A 132 8.50 -22.77 13.15
CA CYS A 132 9.29 -21.73 12.48
C CYS A 132 8.59 -21.19 11.22
N PHE A 133 7.99 -22.07 10.41
CA PHE A 133 7.25 -21.67 9.21
C PHE A 133 5.99 -20.85 9.56
N LYS A 134 5.22 -21.24 10.59
CA LYS A 134 4.05 -20.48 11.08
C LYS A 134 4.45 -19.07 11.52
N VAL A 135 5.54 -18.94 12.29
CA VAL A 135 6.06 -17.62 12.71
C VAL A 135 6.40 -16.77 11.49
N ALA A 136 7.15 -17.30 10.53
CA ALA A 136 7.50 -16.59 9.30
C ALA A 136 6.25 -16.13 8.52
N LEU A 137 5.25 -17.01 8.40
CA LEU A 137 3.98 -16.75 7.72
C LEU A 137 3.20 -15.60 8.38
N TYR A 138 3.07 -15.61 9.72
CA TYR A 138 2.36 -14.56 10.45
C TYR A 138 3.14 -13.24 10.49
N SER A 139 4.47 -13.27 10.63
CA SER A 139 5.31 -12.07 10.55
C SER A 139 5.18 -11.40 9.18
N PHE A 140 5.19 -12.20 8.10
CA PHE A 140 4.95 -11.71 6.75
C PHE A 140 3.57 -11.08 6.60
N PHE A 141 2.51 -11.78 7.05
CA PHE A 141 1.16 -11.26 7.00
C PHE A 141 1.02 -9.90 7.70
N THR A 142 1.59 -9.80 8.90
CA THR A 142 1.56 -8.57 9.70
C THR A 142 2.31 -7.44 9.01
N TYR A 143 3.52 -7.71 8.53
CA TYR A 143 4.34 -6.74 7.81
C TYR A 143 3.62 -6.20 6.57
N TYR A 144 3.08 -7.08 5.72
CA TYR A 144 2.38 -6.67 4.51
C TYR A 144 1.08 -5.94 4.79
N THR A 145 0.34 -6.36 5.82
CA THR A 145 -0.88 -5.66 6.23
C THR A 145 -0.56 -4.21 6.59
N LEU A 146 0.46 -3.97 7.43
CA LEU A 146 0.89 -2.61 7.80
C LEU A 146 1.37 -1.80 6.59
N HIS A 147 2.09 -2.44 5.67
CA HIS A 147 2.58 -1.81 4.47
C HIS A 147 1.47 -1.45 3.48
N PHE A 148 0.48 -2.32 3.30
CA PHE A 148 -0.69 -2.02 2.46
C PHE A 148 -1.47 -0.81 2.99
N TYR A 149 -1.64 -0.69 4.31
CA TYR A 149 -2.31 0.49 4.87
C TYR A 149 -1.61 1.81 4.55
N ARG A 150 -0.30 1.80 4.31
CA ARG A 150 0.49 3.01 4.01
C ARG A 150 0.88 3.17 2.54
N GLY A 151 0.87 2.10 1.76
CA GLY A 151 1.41 2.08 0.39
C GLY A 151 0.32 1.98 -0.68
N PHE A 152 0.78 1.82 -1.93
CA PHE A 152 -0.09 1.52 -3.07
C PHE A 152 -0.11 0.01 -3.32
N PHE A 153 -1.30 -0.53 -3.57
CA PHE A 153 -1.46 -1.95 -3.90
C PHE A 153 -0.63 -2.33 -5.15
N SER A 154 -0.75 -1.51 -6.20
CA SER A 154 -0.11 -1.71 -7.50
C SER A 154 1.43 -1.74 -7.43
N GLU A 155 2.03 -1.00 -6.51
CA GLU A 155 3.48 -0.97 -6.29
C GLU A 155 3.96 -2.14 -5.44
N MET A 156 3.12 -2.61 -4.52
CA MET A 156 3.46 -3.70 -3.59
C MET A 156 3.14 -5.09 -4.14
N LEU A 157 2.39 -5.18 -5.25
CA LEU A 157 2.00 -6.45 -5.86
C LEU A 157 3.22 -7.34 -6.18
N TRP A 158 4.31 -6.78 -6.71
CA TRP A 158 5.52 -7.54 -7.02
C TRP A 158 6.19 -8.11 -5.78
N GLN A 159 6.27 -7.31 -4.71
CA GLN A 159 6.85 -7.75 -3.45
C GLN A 159 5.99 -8.88 -2.86
N LEU A 160 4.66 -8.71 -2.88
CA LEU A 160 3.71 -9.73 -2.43
C LEU A 160 3.89 -11.05 -3.22
N LEU A 161 3.98 -10.98 -4.55
CA LEU A 161 4.22 -12.15 -5.41
C LEU A 161 5.52 -12.85 -5.06
N LEU A 162 6.61 -12.11 -4.92
CA LEU A 162 7.93 -12.66 -4.58
C LEU A 162 7.92 -13.39 -3.24
N VAL A 163 7.23 -12.84 -2.23
CA VAL A 163 7.17 -13.51 -0.93
C VAL A 163 6.21 -14.70 -0.95
N ILE A 164 5.07 -14.63 -1.64
CA ILE A 164 4.21 -15.80 -1.84
C ILE A 164 4.99 -16.94 -2.50
N MET A 165 5.79 -16.64 -3.52
CA MET A 165 6.68 -17.61 -4.17
C MET A 165 7.71 -18.18 -3.19
N SER A 166 8.33 -17.33 -2.37
CA SER A 166 9.33 -17.75 -1.38
C SER A 166 8.73 -18.68 -0.32
N LEU A 167 7.56 -18.33 0.22
CA LEU A 167 6.82 -19.14 1.18
C LEU A 167 6.34 -20.46 0.58
N PHE A 168 5.90 -20.44 -0.68
CA PHE A 168 5.55 -21.65 -1.42
C PHE A 168 6.75 -22.58 -1.59
N PHE A 169 7.91 -22.03 -1.96
CA PHE A 169 9.15 -22.81 -2.09
C PHE A 169 9.59 -23.43 -0.77
N LEU A 170 9.58 -22.65 0.32
CA LEU A 170 9.84 -23.17 1.67
C LEU A 170 8.88 -24.28 2.05
N ARG A 171 7.58 -24.11 1.73
CA ARG A 171 6.58 -25.14 1.98
C ARG A 171 6.90 -26.44 1.24
N VAL A 172 7.28 -26.36 -0.03
CA VAL A 172 7.62 -27.52 -0.87
C VAL A 172 8.89 -28.22 -0.38
N LEU A 173 9.93 -27.46 0.01
CA LEU A 173 11.20 -28.02 0.47
C LEU A 173 11.08 -28.74 1.81
N PHE A 174 10.43 -28.11 2.80
CA PHE A 174 10.42 -28.62 4.17
C PHE A 174 9.22 -29.51 4.50
N PHE A 175 8.13 -29.43 3.74
CA PHE A 175 6.88 -30.15 4.01
C PHE A 175 6.42 -30.99 2.83
N LYS A 176 7.37 -31.47 2.00
CA LYS A 176 7.09 -32.42 0.93
C LYS A 176 6.27 -33.58 1.50
N ARG A 177 5.13 -33.88 0.85
CA ARG A 177 4.23 -34.98 1.21
C ARG A 177 5.04 -36.28 1.29
N ASN A 178 5.29 -36.75 2.51
CA ASN A 178 5.34 -38.19 2.81
C ASN A 178 3.91 -38.69 2.95
#